data_AF-A0A317D3Z1-F1
#
_entry.id   AF-A0A317D3Z1-F1
#
_cell.length_a   1.000
_cell.length_b   1.000
_cell.length_c   1.000
_cell.angle_alpha   90.00
_cell.angle_beta   90.00
_cell.angle_gamma   90.00
#
_symmetry.space_group_name_H-M   'P 1'
#
loop_
_entity.id
_entity.type
_entity.pdbx_description
1 polymer ?
#
loop_
_entity_poly.entity_id
_entity_poly.type
_entity_poly.pdbx_seq_one_letter_code
_entity_poly.pdbx_strand_id
1 'polypeptide(L)'
;MTESVRRTGDASPEQRLPEWDGDHVRNAATADVDGELLGVDPSELGDEDLIREMQSLHRTRLDTLRHAADSALAHHLRRTAELETEYLARHPGREVDPSRLRDV
;
A
#
# COMPACT_ATOMS: atom_id res chain seq x y z
N MET A 1 -5.44 -58.15 -13.51
CA MET A 1 -6.24 -57.01 -12.99
C MET A 1 -5.27 -55.87 -12.73
N THR A 2 -5.31 -54.85 -13.58
CA THR A 2 -4.43 -53.68 -13.56
C THR A 2 -5.06 -52.61 -12.67
N GLU A 3 -4.45 -52.30 -11.53
CA GLU A 3 -4.89 -51.16 -10.72
C GLU A 3 -3.92 -50.00 -10.91
N SER A 4 -4.38 -49.02 -11.69
CA SER A 4 -3.71 -47.78 -11.99
C SER A 4 -3.79 -46.84 -10.79
N VAL A 5 -2.64 -46.57 -10.17
CA VAL A 5 -2.48 -45.47 -9.20
C VAL A 5 -2.73 -44.15 -9.93
N ARG A 6 -3.84 -43.50 -9.58
CA ARG A 6 -4.19 -42.16 -10.07
C ARG A 6 -3.25 -41.14 -9.41
N ARG A 7 -2.38 -40.57 -10.23
CA ARG A 7 -1.60 -39.36 -9.97
C ARG A 7 -2.57 -38.20 -9.75
N THR A 8 -2.78 -37.79 -8.49
CA THR A 8 -3.53 -36.57 -8.15
C THR A 8 -2.83 -35.37 -8.76
N GLY A 9 -3.59 -34.63 -9.56
CA GLY A 9 -3.12 -33.55 -10.42
C GLY A 9 -2.48 -32.39 -9.67
N ASP A 10 -1.45 -31.87 -10.31
CA ASP A 10 -0.80 -30.60 -10.09
C ASP A 10 -1.84 -29.46 -10.11
N ALA A 11 -2.15 -28.89 -8.95
CA ALA A 11 -2.98 -27.69 -8.85
C ALA A 11 -2.12 -26.48 -9.26
N SER A 12 -2.47 -25.88 -10.41
CA SER A 12 -1.75 -24.78 -11.03
C SER A 12 -1.57 -23.59 -10.06
N PRO A 13 -0.40 -22.91 -10.02
CA PRO A 13 -0.12 -21.82 -9.08
C PRO A 13 -1.17 -20.71 -9.04
N GLU A 14 -1.82 -20.49 -10.19
CA GLU A 14 -2.78 -19.41 -10.43
C GLU A 14 -4.13 -19.63 -9.71
N GLN A 15 -4.45 -20.88 -9.34
CA GLN A 15 -5.69 -21.21 -8.63
C GLN A 15 -5.59 -21.02 -7.10
N ARG A 16 -4.42 -20.62 -6.59
CA ARG A 16 -4.20 -20.32 -5.15
C ARG A 16 -4.25 -18.84 -4.82
N LEU A 17 -4.38 -17.95 -5.80
CA LEU A 17 -4.61 -16.55 -5.46
C LEU A 17 -6.08 -16.41 -5.01
N PRO A 18 -6.36 -16.01 -3.75
CA PRO A 18 -7.65 -15.44 -3.47
C PRO A 18 -7.83 -14.25 -4.41
N GLU A 19 -8.99 -14.19 -5.06
CA GLU A 19 -9.47 -13.02 -5.78
C GLU A 19 -9.11 -11.78 -4.96
N TRP A 20 -8.29 -10.90 -5.54
CA TRP A 20 -8.04 -9.60 -4.93
C TRP A 20 -9.34 -8.81 -5.06
N ASP A 21 -10.23 -8.98 -4.09
CA ASP A 21 -11.39 -8.13 -3.90
C ASP A 21 -10.90 -6.78 -3.41
N GLY A 22 -10.69 -5.83 -4.33
CA GLY A 22 -10.31 -4.44 -4.02
C GLY A 22 -11.30 -3.67 -3.13
N ASP A 23 -12.23 -4.35 -2.45
CA ASP A 23 -13.30 -3.80 -1.63
C ASP A 23 -12.90 -3.62 -0.14
N HIS A 24 -11.70 -4.02 0.26
CA HIS A 24 -11.22 -3.83 1.66
C HIS A 24 -11.10 -2.34 2.05
N VAL A 25 -11.06 -1.43 1.08
CA VAL A 25 -10.93 0.01 1.30
C VAL A 25 -12.28 0.66 1.66
N ARG A 26 -13.42 -0.06 1.55
CA ARG A 26 -14.75 0.55 1.69
C ARG A 26 -15.26 0.68 3.12
N ASN A 27 -14.62 0.12 4.14
CA ASN A 27 -15.02 0.32 5.53
C ASN A 27 -14.41 1.60 6.15
N ALA A 28 -14.61 2.73 5.48
CA ALA A 28 -14.20 4.06 5.93
C ALA A 28 -15.24 4.75 6.83
N ALA A 29 -16.25 4.02 7.30
CA ALA A 29 -17.35 4.57 8.12
C ALA A 29 -17.03 4.66 9.62
N THR A 30 -15.84 4.23 10.05
CA THR A 30 -15.35 4.37 11.44
C THR A 30 -14.19 5.37 11.58
N ALA A 31 -13.91 6.17 10.54
CA ALA A 31 -12.71 7.02 10.45
C ALA A 31 -12.66 8.16 11.49
N ASP A 32 -13.79 8.58 12.05
CA ASP A 32 -13.85 9.75 12.94
C ASP A 32 -13.27 9.53 14.36
N VAL A 33 -12.96 8.30 14.77
CA VAL A 33 -12.34 8.01 16.09
C VAL A 33 -10.81 7.88 16.00
N ASP A 34 -10.27 7.69 14.79
CA ASP A 34 -8.82 7.54 14.51
C ASP A 34 -8.15 8.84 14.05
N GLY A 35 -8.91 9.94 13.93
CA GLY A 35 -8.38 11.25 13.53
C GLY A 35 -7.36 11.83 14.50
N GLU A 36 -7.38 11.40 15.76
CA GLU A 36 -6.43 11.83 16.80
C GLU A 36 -5.12 11.01 16.78
N LEU A 37 -5.09 9.86 16.09
CA LEU A 37 -3.87 9.06 15.87
C LEU A 37 -3.19 9.37 14.53
N LEU A 38 -3.93 9.86 13.54
CA LEU A 38 -3.37 10.36 12.30
C LEU A 38 -2.62 11.65 12.60
N GLY A 39 -1.38 11.76 12.13
CA GLY A 39 -0.63 13.01 12.23
C GLY A 39 -1.36 14.19 11.59
N VAL A 40 -0.72 15.36 11.59
CA VAL A 40 -1.24 16.58 10.95
C VAL A 40 -1.75 16.30 9.54
N ASP A 41 -2.87 16.90 9.14
CA ASP A 41 -3.44 16.74 7.80
C ASP A 41 -2.36 17.06 6.75
N PRO A 42 -2.17 16.22 5.70
CA PRO A 42 -1.18 16.47 4.67
C PRO A 42 -1.28 17.86 4.03
N SER A 43 -2.50 18.39 3.87
CA SER A 43 -2.75 19.71 3.28
C SER A 43 -2.28 20.86 4.18
N GLU A 44 -2.12 20.62 5.49
CA GLU A 44 -1.60 21.57 6.46
C GLU A 44 -0.06 21.50 6.59
N LEU A 45 0.57 20.44 6.07
CA LEU A 45 2.04 20.32 6.08
C LEU A 45 2.68 21.23 5.03
N GLY A 46 3.78 21.89 5.41
CA GLY A 46 4.68 22.53 4.45
C GLY A 46 5.40 21.50 3.57
N ASP A 47 5.87 21.90 2.39
CA ASP A 47 6.48 20.98 1.41
C ASP A 47 7.66 20.19 1.98
N GLU A 48 8.56 20.84 2.73
CA GLU A 48 9.71 20.16 3.35
C GLU A 48 9.28 19.10 4.37
N ASP A 49 8.24 19.40 5.16
CA ASP A 49 7.70 18.50 6.16
C ASP A 49 6.96 17.32 5.52
N LEU A 50 6.19 17.58 4.45
CA LEU A 50 5.53 16.55 3.65
C LEU A 50 6.55 15.53 3.11
N ILE A 51 7.63 16.02 2.50
CA ILE A 51 8.70 15.16 1.96
C ILE A 51 9.43 14.42 3.08
N ARG A 52 9.76 15.09 4.18
CA ARG A 52 10.43 14.50 5.34
C ARG A 52 9.62 13.37 5.95
N GLU A 53 8.31 13.56 6.10
CA GLU A 53 7.42 12.55 6.66
C GLU A 53 7.27 11.35 5.73
N MET A 54 7.07 11.59 4.43
CA MET A 54 6.99 10.54 3.41
C MET A 54 8.28 9.69 3.37
N GLN A 55 9.45 10.32 3.47
CA GLN A 55 10.73 9.61 3.57
C GLN A 55 10.83 8.76 4.85
N SER A 56 10.28 9.24 5.97
CA SER A 56 10.25 8.50 7.23
C SER A 56 9.41 7.22 7.11
N LEU A 57 8.22 7.30 6.51
CA LEU A 57 7.36 6.13 6.28
C LEU A 57 8.03 5.12 5.35
N HIS A 58 8.59 5.56 4.23
CA HIS A 58 9.27 4.66 3.29
C HIS A 58 10.41 3.88 3.94
N ARG A 59 11.15 4.50 4.88
CA ARG A 59 12.25 3.85 5.60
C ARG A 59 11.80 2.66 6.43
N THR A 60 10.61 2.72 7.03
CA THR A 60 10.09 1.68 7.94
C THR A 60 9.05 0.78 7.27
N ARG A 61 8.77 0.98 5.98
CA ARG A 61 7.69 0.30 5.24
C ARG A 61 7.80 -1.22 5.30
N LEU A 62 8.98 -1.75 4.98
CA LEU A 62 9.20 -3.20 4.94
C LEU A 62 9.15 -3.82 6.34
N ASP A 63 9.69 -3.12 7.33
CA ASP A 63 9.69 -3.58 8.72
C ASP A 63 8.26 -3.64 9.27
N THR A 64 7.50 -2.56 9.08
CA THR A 64 6.06 -2.49 9.43
C THR A 64 5.28 -3.60 8.75
N LEU A 65 5.52 -3.85 7.46
CA LEU A 65 4.83 -4.88 6.70
C LEU A 65 5.07 -6.29 7.24
N ARG A 66 6.29 -6.59 7.69
CA ARG A 66 6.68 -7.95 8.10
C ARG A 66 6.39 -8.23 9.58
N HIS A 67 6.39 -7.20 10.41
CA HIS A 67 6.57 -7.37 11.85
C HIS A 67 5.59 -6.58 12.72
N ALA A 68 4.89 -5.57 12.19
CA ALA A 68 3.94 -4.81 12.99
C ALA A 68 2.57 -5.49 13.07
N ALA A 69 1.75 -5.05 14.03
CA ALA A 69 0.35 -5.44 14.11
C ALA A 69 -0.45 -4.92 12.90
N ASP A 70 -1.56 -5.58 12.57
CA ASP A 70 -2.40 -5.22 11.42
C ASP A 70 -2.90 -3.77 11.48
N SER A 71 -3.22 -3.26 12.68
CA SER A 71 -3.64 -1.87 12.87
C SER A 71 -2.53 -0.86 12.52
N ALA A 72 -1.28 -1.17 12.89
CA ALA A 72 -0.14 -0.34 12.55
C ALA A 72 0.17 -0.37 11.05
N LEU A 73 0.02 -1.55 10.41
CA LEU A 73 0.14 -1.68 8.96
C LEU A 73 -0.96 -0.90 8.22
N ALA A 74 -2.22 -1.01 8.67
CA ALA A 74 -3.35 -0.28 8.09
C ALA A 74 -3.15 1.24 8.21
N HIS A 75 -2.70 1.71 9.37
CA HIS A 75 -2.35 3.11 9.58
C HIS A 75 -1.24 3.55 8.62
N HIS A 76 -0.16 2.78 8.52
CA HIS A 76 0.97 3.10 7.66
C HIS A 76 0.55 3.19 6.19
N LEU A 77 -0.26 2.24 5.72
CA LEU A 77 -0.80 2.24 4.36
C LEU A 77 -1.65 3.48 4.07
N ARG A 78 -2.56 3.81 4.98
CA ARG A 78 -3.42 5.00 4.86
C ARG A 78 -2.58 6.27 4.80
N ARG A 79 -1.66 6.45 5.75
CA ARG A 79 -0.83 7.66 5.83
C ARG A 79 0.09 7.82 4.62
N THR A 80 0.68 6.73 4.12
CA THR A 80 1.48 6.78 2.89
C THR A 80 0.64 7.27 1.70
N ALA A 81 -0.55 6.71 1.50
CA ALA A 81 -1.43 7.12 0.40
C ALA A 81 -1.88 8.59 0.50
N GLU A 82 -2.19 9.05 1.71
CA GLU A 82 -2.57 10.45 1.98
C GLU A 82 -1.44 11.44 1.60
N LEU A 83 -0.21 11.20 2.08
CA LEU A 83 0.93 12.06 1.79
C LEU A 83 1.33 12.03 0.30
N GLU A 84 1.26 10.86 -0.34
CA GLU A 84 1.54 10.72 -1.77
C GLU A 84 0.50 11.45 -2.62
N THR A 85 -0.78 11.37 -2.24
CA THR A 85 -1.86 12.09 -2.92
C THR A 85 -1.64 13.59 -2.87
N GLU A 86 -1.31 14.12 -1.69
CA GLU A 86 -1.01 15.54 -1.53
C GLU A 86 0.24 15.97 -2.32
N TYR A 87 1.30 15.16 -2.29
CA TYR A 87 2.49 15.43 -3.08
C TYR A 87 2.19 15.53 -4.58
N LEU A 88 1.39 14.59 -5.11
CA LEU A 88 0.98 14.60 -6.52
C LEU A 88 0.06 15.79 -6.86
N ALA A 89 -0.81 16.19 -5.92
CA ALA A 89 -1.67 17.36 -6.08
C ALA A 89 -0.84 18.66 -6.19
N ARG A 90 0.21 18.80 -5.38
CA ARG A 90 1.14 19.94 -5.42
C ARG A 90 2.10 19.90 -6.62
N HIS A 91 2.44 18.71 -7.11
CA HIS A 91 3.45 18.50 -8.15
C HIS A 91 2.90 17.75 -9.38
N PRO A 92 1.90 18.31 -10.10
CA PRO A 92 1.33 17.65 -11.27
C PRO A 92 2.35 17.48 -12.41
N GLY A 93 3.37 18.35 -12.48
CA GLY A 93 4.47 18.30 -13.44
C GLY A 93 5.77 17.69 -12.91
N ARG A 94 5.71 16.81 -11.90
CA ARG A 94 6.92 16.20 -11.30
C ARG A 94 7.81 15.55 -12.37
N GLU A 95 9.11 15.58 -12.12
CA GLU A 95 10.10 14.97 -13.01
C GLU A 95 9.88 13.46 -13.10
N VAL A 96 9.76 12.97 -14.33
CA VAL A 96 9.75 11.53 -14.64
C VAL A 96 11.10 11.21 -15.28
N ASP A 97 11.88 10.37 -14.62
CA ASP A 97 13.16 9.91 -15.13
C ASP A 97 12.94 9.03 -16.37
N PRO A 98 13.36 9.45 -17.58
CA PRO A 98 13.14 8.69 -18.80
C PRO A 98 13.84 7.33 -18.77
N SER A 99 14.92 7.17 -17.98
CA SER A 99 15.62 5.89 -17.84
C SER A 99 14.80 4.83 -17.09
N ARG A 100 13.75 5.25 -16.38
CA ARG A 100 12.81 4.36 -15.67
C ARG A 100 11.62 3.97 -16.52
N LEU A 101 11.43 4.58 -17.68
CA LEU A 101 10.39 4.21 -18.63
C LEU A 101 10.84 2.97 -19.40
N ARG A 102 9.90 2.07 -19.66
CA ARG A 102 10.11 0.98 -20.62
C ARG A 102 9.77 1.51 -22.01
N ASP A 103 10.51 1.04 -23.03
CA ASP A 103 10.14 1.29 -24.42
C ASP A 103 8.70 0.82 -24.66
N VAL A 104 7.88 1.71 -25.23
CA VAL A 104 6.46 1.48 -25.52
C VAL A 104 6.26 0.82 -26.88
#